data_AF-A0A915Z805-F1
#
_entry.id   AF-A0A915Z805-F1
#
_cell.length_a   1.000
_cell.length_b   1.000
_cell.length_c   1.000
_cell.angle_alpha   90.00
_cell.angle_beta   90.00
_cell.angle_gamma   90.00
#
_symmetry.space_group_name_H-M   'P 1'
#
loop_
_entity.id
_entity.type
_entity.pdbx_description
1 polymer ?
#
loop_
_entity_poly.entity_id
_entity_poly.type
_entity_poly.pdbx_seq_one_letter_code
_entity_poly.pdbx_strand_id
1 'polypeptide(L)'
;MPHDLDLALKICQGLRPELVEVPKIFDAKNVQKKYEDTEAEYIELMKKCWDSNPDKRPKAEKLYENFRKWFGIIPNTSIPENETFIENHPSSCYTSRKIDYAEKLKEILDQEENLESCRIF
;
A
#
# COMPACT_ATOMS: atom_id res chain seq x y z
N MET A 1 -13.87 6.22 -0.13
CA MET A 1 -14.16 6.17 1.32
C MET A 1 -13.83 7.53 1.94
N PRO A 2 -14.61 8.04 2.90
CA PRO A 2 -14.28 9.27 3.61
C PRO A 2 -12.98 9.11 4.43
N HIS A 3 -12.19 10.18 4.58
CA HIS A 3 -11.04 10.21 5.48
C HIS A 3 -11.51 10.63 6.88
N ASP A 4 -12.07 9.68 7.62
CA ASP A 4 -12.66 9.89 8.95
C ASP A 4 -12.03 9.00 10.03
N LEU A 5 -12.52 9.14 11.26
CA LEU A 5 -12.06 8.36 12.41
C LEU A 5 -12.27 6.85 12.20
N ASP A 6 -13.39 6.45 11.59
CA ASP A 6 -13.71 5.04 11.37
C ASP A 6 -12.71 4.38 10.42
N LEU A 7 -12.35 5.07 9.34
CA LEU A 7 -11.29 4.62 8.44
C LEU A 7 -9.95 4.53 9.17
N ALA A 8 -9.58 5.57 9.93
CA ALA A 8 -8.32 5.58 10.67
C ALA A 8 -8.22 4.40 11.65
N LEU A 9 -9.29 4.13 12.39
CA LEU A 9 -9.38 2.99 13.31
C LEU A 9 -9.20 1.65 12.58
N LYS A 10 -9.91 1.44 11.47
CA LYS A 10 -9.78 0.22 10.66
C LYS A 10 -8.33 0.02 10.17
N ILE A 11 -7.65 1.09 9.74
CA ILE A 11 -6.24 1.02 9.30
C ILE A 11 -5.33 0.62 10.46
N CYS A 12 -5.49 1.23 11.64
CA CYS A 12 -4.76 0.85 12.86
C CYS A 12 -5.02 -0.61 13.26
N GLN A 13 -6.25 -1.10 13.06
CA GLN A 13 -6.63 -2.48 13.30
C GLN A 13 -6.21 -3.46 12.19
N GLY A 14 -5.47 -3.00 11.18
CA GLY A 14 -4.89 -3.88 10.17
C GLY A 14 -5.59 -3.89 8.82
N LEU A 15 -6.57 -3.00 8.55
CA LEU A 15 -7.12 -2.83 7.20
C LEU A 15 -5.97 -2.44 6.24
N ARG A 16 -5.83 -3.20 5.16
CA ARG A 16 -4.83 -2.98 4.10
C ARG A 16 -5.52 -2.96 2.73
N PRO A 17 -4.90 -2.33 1.71
CA PRO A 17 -5.39 -2.39 0.34
C PRO A 17 -5.57 -3.82 -0.15
N GLU A 18 -6.63 -4.05 -0.90
CA GLU A 18 -6.82 -5.30 -1.64
C GLU A 18 -5.76 -5.41 -2.74
N LEU A 19 -5.27 -6.63 -2.94
CA LEU A 19 -4.35 -6.93 -4.04
C LEU A 19 -5.20 -7.21 -5.28
N VAL A 20 -5.06 -6.35 -6.28
CA VAL A 20 -5.74 -6.53 -7.57
C VAL A 20 -4.85 -7.38 -8.46
N GLU A 21 -5.42 -8.41 -9.09
CA GLU A 21 -4.71 -9.18 -10.12
C GLU A 21 -4.41 -8.25 -11.31
N VAL A 22 -3.15 -8.12 -11.68
CA VAL A 22 -2.80 -7.31 -12.85
C VAL A 22 -3.21 -8.08 -14.12
N PRO A 23 -3.86 -7.42 -15.09
CA PRO A 23 -4.20 -8.04 -16.35
C PRO A 23 -2.95 -8.52 -17.11
N LYS A 24 -3.14 -9.47 -18.03
CA LYS A 24 -2.08 -9.88 -18.97
C LYS A 24 -1.86 -8.77 -19.98
N ILE A 25 -0.79 -8.00 -19.80
CA ILE A 25 -0.52 -6.78 -20.58
C ILE A 25 0.44 -7.07 -21.75
N PHE A 26 1.26 -8.13 -21.69
CA PHE A 26 2.30 -8.39 -22.68
C PHE A 26 2.01 -9.63 -23.54
N ASP A 27 2.00 -9.46 -24.86
CA ASP A 27 1.85 -10.57 -25.84
C ASP A 27 3.05 -11.53 -25.80
N ALA A 28 4.24 -10.99 -25.57
CA ALA A 28 5.47 -11.76 -25.50
C ALA A 28 5.54 -12.54 -24.17
N LYS A 29 5.34 -13.86 -24.22
CA LYS A 29 5.31 -14.75 -23.05
C LYS A 29 6.51 -14.61 -22.11
N ASN A 30 7.70 -14.39 -22.65
CA ASN A 30 8.92 -14.19 -21.87
C ASN A 30 8.95 -12.85 -21.13
N VAL A 31 8.30 -11.81 -21.66
CA VAL A 31 8.14 -10.50 -21.01
C VAL A 31 7.04 -10.58 -19.96
N GLN A 32 5.89 -11.18 -20.31
CA GLN A 32 4.79 -11.42 -19.38
C GLN A 32 5.24 -12.20 -18.14
N LYS A 33 6.00 -13.29 -18.33
CA LYS A 33 6.51 -14.07 -17.20
C LYS A 33 7.43 -13.26 -16.27
N LYS A 34 8.33 -12.43 -16.83
CA LYS A 34 9.20 -11.57 -16.02
C LYS A 34 8.40 -10.55 -15.21
N TYR A 35 7.32 -10.04 -15.79
CA TYR A 35 6.40 -9.15 -15.10
C TYR A 35 5.71 -9.86 -13.94
N GLU A 36 5.12 -11.05 -14.18
CA GLU A 36 4.47 -11.87 -13.15
C GLU A 36 5.42 -12.25 -12.01
N ASP A 37 6.67 -12.64 -12.33
CA ASP A 37 7.69 -12.94 -11.32
C ASP A 37 8.02 -11.69 -10.48
N THR A 38 8.11 -10.51 -11.12
CA THR A 38 8.37 -9.22 -10.44
C THR A 38 7.18 -8.78 -9.61
N GLU A 39 5.96 -9.00 -10.09
CA GLU A 39 4.71 -8.70 -9.39
C GLU A 39 4.60 -9.51 -8.11
N ALA A 40 4.91 -10.82 -8.15
CA ALA A 40 4.95 -11.66 -6.96
C ALA A 40 5.95 -11.13 -5.92
N GLU A 41 7.17 -10.76 -6.34
CA GLU A 41 8.17 -10.13 -5.45
C GLU A 41 7.68 -8.79 -4.88
N TYR A 42 7.00 -7.97 -5.68
CA TYR A 42 6.43 -6.70 -5.25
C TYR A 42 5.32 -6.88 -4.23
N ILE A 43 4.40 -7.82 -4.45
CA ILE A 43 3.30 -8.13 -3.52
C ILE A 43 3.86 -8.58 -2.17
N GLU A 44 4.88 -9.43 -2.15
CA GLU A 44 5.55 -9.82 -0.92
C GLU A 44 6.22 -8.64 -0.22
N LEU A 45 6.83 -7.72 -0.98
CA LEU A 45 7.44 -6.52 -0.43
C LEU A 45 6.38 -5.60 0.20
N MET A 46 5.26 -5.35 -0.51
CA MET A 46 4.14 -4.56 0.00
C MET A 46 3.61 -5.12 1.31
N LYS A 47 3.45 -6.45 1.38
CA LYS A 47 3.05 -7.14 2.62
C LYS A 47 3.98 -6.86 3.79
N LYS A 48 5.29 -6.87 3.56
CA LYS A 48 6.29 -6.55 4.58
C LYS A 48 6.28 -5.07 4.95
N CYS A 49 6.11 -4.16 3.98
CA CYS A 49 6.08 -2.72 4.21
C CYS A 49 4.97 -2.28 5.16
N TRP A 50 3.80 -2.92 5.07
CA TRP A 50 2.65 -2.58 5.90
C TRP A 50 2.38 -3.59 7.02
N ASP A 51 3.37 -4.42 7.38
CA ASP A 51 3.26 -5.36 8.49
C ASP A 51 2.93 -4.58 9.77
N SER A 52 1.98 -5.12 10.54
CA SER A 52 1.58 -4.51 11.80
C SER A 52 2.78 -4.40 12.73
N ASN A 53 3.64 -5.42 12.80
CA ASN A 53 4.88 -5.35 13.57
C ASN A 53 5.93 -4.47 12.84
N PRO A 54 6.34 -3.33 13.42
CA PRO A 54 7.35 -2.45 12.83
C PRO A 54 8.69 -3.13 12.55
N ASP A 55 9.09 -4.12 13.37
CA ASP A 55 10.38 -4.82 13.23
C ASP A 55 10.43 -5.71 11.99
N LYS A 56 9.26 -6.11 11.46
CA LYS A 56 9.16 -6.89 10.22
C LYS A 56 9.19 -6.01 8.97
N ARG A 57 9.08 -4.68 9.12
CA ARG A 57 9.12 -3.74 7.99
C ARG A 57 10.55 -3.66 7.43
N PRO A 58 10.71 -3.67 6.11
CA PRO A 58 12.02 -3.59 5.49
C PRO A 58 12.66 -2.22 5.70
N LYS A 59 13.99 -2.20 5.83
CA LYS A 59 14.76 -0.96 5.84
C LYS A 59 14.72 -0.29 4.46
N ALA A 60 14.89 1.03 4.43
CA ALA A 60 14.95 1.82 3.20
C ALA A 60 16.03 1.32 2.21
N GLU A 61 17.18 0.88 2.71
CA GLU A 61 18.23 0.26 1.90
C GLU A 61 17.73 -0.99 1.16
N LYS A 62 16.96 -1.84 1.84
CA LYS A 62 16.40 -3.04 1.20
C LYS A 62 15.36 -2.70 0.14
N LEU A 63 14.57 -1.65 0.37
CA LEU A 63 13.63 -1.14 -0.64
C LEU A 63 14.37 -0.66 -1.88
N TYR A 64 15.44 0.13 -1.70
CA TYR A 64 16.26 0.62 -2.79
C TYR A 64 16.86 -0.52 -3.63
N GLU A 65 17.38 -1.58 -3.00
CA GLU A 65 17.90 -2.75 -3.71
C GLU A 65 16.83 -3.44 -4.58
N ASN A 66 15.62 -3.63 -4.04
CA ASN A 66 14.51 -4.24 -4.78
C ASN A 66 14.12 -3.38 -5.99
N PHE A 67 13.89 -2.08 -5.79
CA PHE A 67 13.50 -1.18 -6.87
C PHE A 67 14.59 -1.06 -7.95
N ARG A 68 15.86 -1.03 -7.54
CA ARG A 68 17.00 -1.03 -8.48
C ARG A 68 17.07 -2.32 -9.29
N LYS A 69 16.78 -3.48 -8.69
CA LYS A 69 16.74 -4.78 -9.39
C LYS A 69 15.64 -4.80 -10.45
N TRP A 70 14.48 -4.23 -10.16
CA TRP A 70 13.34 -4.20 -11.07
C TRP A 70 13.47 -3.14 -12.17
N PHE A 71 14.33 -2.13 -11.95
CA PHE A 71 14.64 -1.10 -12.93
C PHE A 71 15.18 -1.75 -14.23
N GLY A 72 14.40 -1.66 -15.31
CA GLY A 72 14.72 -2.24 -16.62
C GLY A 72 14.10 -3.62 -16.91
N ILE A 73 13.42 -4.24 -15.94
CA ILE A 73 12.57 -5.43 -16.21
C ILE A 73 11.24 -4.99 -16.83
N ILE A 74 10.65 -3.93 -16.27
CA ILE A 74 9.41 -3.33 -16.75
C ILE A 74 9.79 -2.35 -17.88
N PRO A 75 9.23 -2.52 -19.10
CA PRO A 75 9.49 -1.58 -20.18
C PRO A 75 8.96 -0.19 -19.82
N ASN A 76 9.70 0.86 -20.16
CA ASN A 76 9.26 2.27 -20.04
C ASN A 76 8.23 2.62 -21.12
N THR A 77 7.29 1.73 -21.41
CA THR A 77 6.16 2.00 -22.30
C THR A 77 5.10 2.73 -21.50
N SER A 78 4.45 3.71 -22.12
CA SER A 78 3.20 4.26 -21.60
C SER A 78 2.24 3.10 -21.34
N ILE A 79 1.74 2.98 -20.11
CA ILE A 79 0.61 2.10 -19.80
C ILE A 79 -0.51 2.53 -20.76
N PRO A 80 -1.11 1.61 -21.53
CA PRO A 80 -2.27 1.97 -22.33
C PRO A 80 -3.27 2.66 -21.41
N GLU A 81 -3.86 3.79 -21.82
CA GLU A 81 -5.00 4.36 -21.09
C GLU A 81 -6.19 3.42 -21.25
N ASN A 82 -6.16 2.25 -20.63
CA ASN A 82 -7.38 1.60 -20.21
C ASN A 82 -7.80 2.37 -18.95
N GLU A 83 -8.80 3.26 -19.11
CA GLU A 83 -9.41 3.99 -18.01
C GLU A 83 -9.80 3.01 -16.90
N THR A 84 -8.94 2.87 -15.90
CA THR A 84 -9.37 2.35 -14.62
C THR A 84 -10.32 3.40 -14.10
N PHE A 85 -11.61 3.07 -14.06
CA PHE A 85 -12.63 3.91 -13.43
C PHE A 85 -12.31 3.94 -11.93
N ILE A 86 -11.37 4.79 -11.52
CA ILE A 86 -11.10 5.07 -10.13
C ILE A 86 -12.22 6.01 -9.68
N GLU A 87 -13.35 5.44 -9.27
CA GLU A 87 -14.40 6.19 -8.60
C GLU A 87 -13.91 6.58 -7.20
N ASN A 88 -13.26 7.72 -7.14
CA ASN A 88 -12.95 8.36 -5.88
C ASN A 88 -14.26 8.79 -5.21
N HIS A 89 -14.36 8.53 -3.91
CA HIS A 89 -15.48 9.07 -3.15
C HIS A 89 -15.37 10.61 -3.14
N PRO A 90 -16.47 11.38 -3.27
CA PRO A 90 -16.39 12.85 -3.32
C PRO A 90 -15.63 13.45 -2.12
N SER A 91 -15.70 12.80 -0.96
CA SER A 91 -14.98 13.20 0.25
C SER A 91 -13.52 12.72 0.35
N SER A 92 -13.01 11.93 -0.60
CA SER A 92 -11.60 11.51 -0.66
C SER A 92 -10.71 12.47 -1.45
N CYS A 93 -11.28 13.53 -2.05
CA CYS A 93 -10.48 14.61 -2.62
C CYS A 93 -9.55 15.20 -1.54
N TYR A 94 -8.24 15.09 -1.75
CA TYR A 94 -7.24 15.64 -0.86
C TYR A 94 -7.38 17.16 -0.84
N THR A 95 -8.06 17.63 0.19
CA THR A 95 -8.04 19.01 0.63
C THR A 95 -7.28 18.95 1.95
N SER A 96 -6.28 19.80 2.16
CA SER A 96 -5.59 19.85 3.45
C SER A 96 -6.62 20.14 4.54
N ARG A 97 -7.02 19.10 5.27
CA ARG A 97 -7.97 19.15 6.39
C ARG A 97 -7.22 18.81 7.65
N LYS A 98 -7.52 19.53 8.73
CA LYS A 98 -7.00 19.19 10.05
C LYS A 98 -7.58 17.84 10.47
N ILE A 99 -6.72 16.94 10.94
CA ILE A 99 -7.15 15.71 11.61
C ILE A 99 -7.58 16.12 13.02
N ASP A 100 -8.87 16.28 13.25
CA ASP A 100 -9.47 16.71 14.52
C ASP A 100 -9.75 15.55 15.49
N TYR A 101 -9.69 14.31 15.00
CA TYR A 101 -9.95 13.09 15.76
C TYR A 101 -8.68 12.36 16.23
N ALA A 102 -7.50 12.95 16.11
CA ALA A 102 -6.23 12.30 16.44
C ALA A 102 -6.11 11.91 17.93
N GLU A 103 -6.56 12.79 18.85
CA GLU A 103 -6.53 12.51 20.29
C GLU A 103 -7.49 11.37 20.66
N LYS A 104 -8.71 11.43 20.13
CA LYS A 104 -9.72 10.38 20.32
C LYS A 104 -9.25 9.02 19.78
N LEU A 105 -8.56 9.02 18.63
CA LEU A 105 -7.97 7.80 18.08
C LEU A 105 -6.96 7.20 19.05
N LYS A 106 -6.07 8.02 19.63
CA LYS A 106 -5.08 7.54 20.61
C LYS A 106 -5.74 6.95 21.85
N GLU A 107 -6.75 7.62 22.41
CA GLU A 107 -7.48 7.10 23.58
C GLU A 107 -8.09 5.72 23.32
N ILE A 108 -8.69 5.51 22.15
CA ILE A 108 -9.29 4.21 21.77
C ILE A 108 -8.20 3.13 21.67
N LEU A 109 -7.08 3.46 21.02
CA LEU A 109 -5.98 2.50 20.80
C LEU A 109 -5.23 2.16 22.10
N ASP A 110 -5.11 3.10 23.04
CA ASP A 110 -4.44 2.88 24.33
C ASP A 110 -5.30 2.04 25.30
N GLN A 111 -6.62 1.96 25.10
CA GLN A 111 -7.53 1.11 25.88
C GLN A 111 -7.54 -0.35 25.41
N GLU A 112 -7.21 -0.59 24.14
CA GLU A 112 -7.03 -1.93 23.59
C GLU A 112 -5.56 -2.35 23.80
N GLU A 113 -5.27 -3.16 24.83
CA GLU A 113 -3.93 -3.65 25.26
C GLU A 113 -3.06 -4.36 24.17
N ASN A 114 -3.39 -4.27 22.87
CA ASN A 114 -2.78 -5.05 21.78
C ASN A 114 -2.16 -4.22 20.63
N LEU A 115 -2.04 -2.88 20.76
CA LEU A 115 -1.62 -2.02 19.63
C LEU A 115 -0.26 -1.30 19.83
N GLU A 116 0.63 -1.84 20.67
CA GLU A 116 2.07 -1.47 20.72
C GLU A 116 2.71 -1.43 19.32
N SER A 117 2.18 -2.22 18.38
CA SER A 117 2.61 -2.29 16.97
C SER A 117 2.28 -1.05 16.12
N CYS A 118 1.37 -0.18 16.57
CA CYS A 118 0.97 1.05 15.88
C CYS A 118 1.64 2.33 16.40
N ARG A 119 2.51 2.25 17.42
CA ARG A 119 3.27 3.41 17.90
C ARG A 119 4.29 3.83 16.84
N ILE A 120 3.99 4.94 16.16
CA ILE A 120 4.96 5.67 15.36
C ILE A 120 5.80 6.49 16.34
N PHE A 121 7.10 6.18 16.40
CA PHE A 121 8.09 6.85 17.25
C PHE A 121 8.24 8.35 16.93
#